data_AF-A0A2S8HY91-F1
#
_entry.id   AF-A0A2S8HY91-F1
#
_cell.length_a   1.000
_cell.length_b   1.000
_cell.length_c   1.000
_cell.angle_alpha   90.00
_cell.angle_beta   90.00
_cell.angle_gamma   90.00
#
_symmetry.space_group_name_H-M   'P 1'
#
loop_
_entity.id
_entity.type
_entity.pdbx_description
1 polymer ?
#
loop_
_entity_poly.entity_id
_entity_poly.type
_entity_poly.pdbx_seq_one_letter_code
_entity_poly.pdbx_strand_id
1 'polypeptide(L)'
;DYEPSPTEQHVLDEHRPRQPATAGPAVKYQLESLRLDRTSAVRRGDVVVFVSVDDGWIYPPAVVVSDPMKIPRSGGAVLYFLRIRTDLPPLPLTDAERALTDLGHPGSRLRTDHYVRSPTLRTALLGLWDL
;
A
#
# COMPACT_ATOMS: atom_id res chain seq x y z
N ASP A 1 -20.20 9.13 -35.47
CA ASP A 1 -21.03 8.66 -34.34
C ASP A 1 -21.04 7.15 -34.31
N TYR A 2 -20.59 6.54 -33.20
CA TYR A 2 -20.60 5.09 -33.02
C TYR A 2 -21.61 4.75 -31.91
N GLU A 3 -22.53 3.85 -32.22
CA GLU A 3 -23.54 3.33 -31.29
C GLU A 3 -23.12 1.90 -30.88
N PRO A 4 -22.92 1.62 -29.58
CA PRO A 4 -22.49 0.31 -29.11
C PRO A 4 -23.58 -0.74 -29.29
N SER A 5 -23.16 -1.93 -29.70
CA SER A 5 -24.03 -3.07 -29.98
C SER A 5 -24.71 -3.62 -28.72
N PRO A 6 -25.82 -4.38 -28.84
CA PRO A 6 -26.53 -4.96 -27.69
C PRO A 6 -25.64 -5.85 -26.80
N THR A 7 -24.63 -6.52 -27.39
CA THR A 7 -23.68 -7.36 -26.65
C THR A 7 -22.71 -6.52 -25.82
N GLU A 8 -22.26 -5.38 -26.36
CA GLU A 8 -21.42 -4.42 -25.62
C GLU A 8 -22.19 -3.77 -24.48
N GLN A 9 -23.47 -3.46 -24.70
CA GLN A 9 -24.35 -2.95 -23.65
C GLN A 9 -24.52 -3.96 -22.51
N HIS A 10 -24.63 -5.25 -22.83
CA HIS A 10 -24.74 -6.30 -21.82
C HIS A 10 -23.46 -6.42 -20.95
N VAL A 11 -22.29 -6.37 -21.58
CA VAL A 11 -21.00 -6.34 -20.88
C VAL A 11 -20.88 -5.07 -20.02
N LEU A 12 -21.29 -3.91 -20.53
CA LEU A 12 -21.30 -2.66 -19.77
C LEU A 12 -22.22 -2.71 -18.54
N ASP A 13 -23.37 -3.37 -18.63
CA ASP A 13 -24.30 -3.51 -17.50
C ASP A 13 -23.83 -4.57 -16.49
N GLU A 14 -23.21 -5.67 -16.92
CA GLU A 14 -22.58 -6.64 -16.01
C GLU A 14 -21.38 -6.06 -15.25
N HIS A 15 -20.63 -5.15 -15.89
CA HIS A 15 -19.52 -4.44 -15.26
C HIS A 15 -19.94 -3.18 -14.49
N ARG A 16 -21.23 -2.82 -14.48
CA ARG A 16 -21.73 -1.70 -13.67
C ARG A 16 -21.62 -2.10 -12.19
N PRO A 17 -20.72 -1.47 -11.41
CA PRO A 17 -20.57 -1.81 -10.01
C PRO A 17 -21.89 -1.52 -9.30
N ARG A 18 -22.56 -2.56 -8.77
CA ARG A 18 -23.61 -2.36 -7.77
C ARG A 18 -22.97 -1.72 -6.55
N GLN A 19 -23.07 -0.39 -6.44
CA GLN A 19 -22.61 0.32 -5.27
C GLN A 19 -23.49 -0.06 -4.08
N PRO A 20 -22.97 -0.70 -3.01
CA PRO A 20 -23.70 -0.76 -1.77
C PRO A 20 -23.83 0.66 -1.21
N ALA A 21 -25.06 1.05 -0.89
CA ALA A 21 -25.35 2.31 -0.22
C ALA A 21 -24.82 2.25 1.22
N THR A 22 -23.62 2.76 1.45
CA THR A 22 -23.13 3.08 2.79
C THR A 22 -22.33 4.37 2.70
N ALA A 23 -22.99 5.48 3.05
CA ALA A 23 -22.43 6.82 3.02
C ALA A 23 -21.46 7.01 4.21
N GLY A 24 -20.25 6.47 4.06
CA GLY A 24 -19.06 6.93 4.78
C GLY A 24 -18.09 7.60 3.81
N PRO A 25 -17.02 8.28 4.26
CA PRO A 25 -15.97 8.73 3.37
C PRO A 25 -15.49 7.54 2.55
N ALA A 26 -15.65 7.62 1.23
CA ALA A 26 -15.31 6.51 0.34
C ALA A 26 -13.80 6.27 0.45
N VAL A 27 -13.41 5.15 1.05
CA VAL A 27 -12.00 4.77 1.14
C VAL A 27 -11.46 4.65 -0.28
N LYS A 28 -10.42 5.44 -0.60
CA LYS A 28 -9.84 5.50 -1.94
C LYS A 28 -8.61 4.63 -1.99
N TYR A 29 -8.61 3.71 -2.95
CA TYR A 29 -7.49 2.84 -3.22
C TYR A 29 -6.92 3.11 -4.59
N GLN A 30 -5.58 3.09 -4.67
CA GLN A 30 -4.84 3.11 -5.92
C GLN A 30 -3.99 1.84 -6.01
N LEU A 31 -3.92 1.28 -7.20
CA LEU A 31 -3.02 0.17 -7.51
C LEU A 31 -1.69 0.75 -8.00
N GLU A 32 -0.61 0.36 -7.37
CA GLU A 32 0.75 0.76 -7.73
C GLU A 32 1.66 -0.44 -7.94
N SER A 33 2.75 -0.25 -8.67
CA SER A 33 3.72 -1.30 -8.95
C SER A 33 5.00 -1.10 -8.14
N LEU A 34 5.43 -2.13 -7.41
CA LEU A 34 6.70 -2.16 -6.69
C LEU A 34 7.66 -3.11 -7.40
N ARG A 35 8.76 -2.57 -7.91
CA ARG A 35 9.87 -3.36 -8.46
C ARG A 35 10.95 -3.53 -7.41
N LEU A 36 11.39 -4.76 -7.18
CA LEU A 36 12.56 -5.08 -6.36
C LEU A 36 13.60 -5.78 -7.22
N ASP A 37 14.85 -5.29 -7.20
CA ASP A 37 15.92 -5.82 -8.05
C ASP A 37 16.43 -7.19 -7.60
N ARG A 38 16.10 -7.62 -6.39
CA ARG A 38 16.35 -8.98 -5.88
C ARG A 38 15.09 -9.57 -5.29
N THR A 39 15.01 -10.90 -5.30
CA THR A 39 13.96 -11.63 -4.58
C THR A 39 14.02 -11.26 -3.09
N SER A 40 12.96 -10.62 -2.61
CA SER A 40 12.75 -10.32 -1.20
C SER A 40 11.85 -11.38 -0.56
N ALA A 41 11.78 -11.38 0.77
CA ALA A 41 10.85 -12.23 1.51
C ALA A 41 9.40 -11.71 1.50
N VAL A 42 9.09 -10.70 0.66
CA VAL A 42 7.77 -10.07 0.57
C VAL A 42 6.75 -11.05 0.01
N ARG A 43 5.58 -11.09 0.63
CA ARG A 43 4.46 -11.97 0.28
C ARG A 43 3.18 -11.17 0.12
N ARG A 44 2.22 -11.75 -0.60
CA ARG A 44 0.85 -11.23 -0.63
C ARG A 44 0.31 -11.11 0.80
N GLY A 45 -0.27 -9.95 1.11
CA GLY A 45 -0.78 -9.60 2.43
C GLY A 45 0.23 -8.86 3.31
N ASP A 46 1.51 -8.80 2.94
CA ASP A 46 2.48 -7.97 3.65
C ASP A 46 2.13 -6.49 3.51
N VAL A 47 2.46 -5.72 4.54
CA VAL A 47 2.27 -4.27 4.58
C VAL A 47 3.63 -3.59 4.37
N VAL A 48 3.67 -2.68 3.41
CA VAL A 48 4.84 -1.87 3.05
C VAL A 48 4.53 -0.43 3.40
N VAL A 49 5.48 0.24 4.04
CA VAL A 49 5.39 1.68 4.30
C VAL A 49 6.54 2.35 3.58
N PHE A 50 6.25 3.43 2.87
CA PHE A 50 7.27 4.20 2.14
C PHE A 50 7.74 5.36 3.00
N VAL A 51 9.05 5.59 2.98
CA VAL A 51 9.69 6.77 3.55
C VAL A 51 10.29 7.56 2.40
N SER A 52 10.16 8.89 2.42
CA SER A 52 10.73 9.74 1.38
C SER A 52 12.27 9.64 1.36
N VAL A 53 12.90 9.92 0.21
CA VAL A 53 14.37 9.75 0.03
C VAL A 53 15.17 10.69 0.94
N ASP A 54 14.59 11.83 1.29
CA ASP A 54 15.13 12.81 2.24
C ASP A 54 14.79 12.49 3.71
N ASP A 55 14.16 11.34 3.99
CA ASP A 55 13.70 10.92 5.31
C ASP A 55 12.78 11.96 5.99
N GLY A 56 12.12 12.81 5.21
CA GLY A 56 11.23 13.85 5.73
C GLY A 56 9.84 13.33 6.07
N TRP A 57 9.35 12.35 5.30
CA TRP A 57 7.96 11.92 5.33
C TRP A 57 7.82 10.41 5.35
N ILE A 58 6.79 9.95 6.05
CA ILE A 58 6.29 8.58 5.97
C ILE A 58 4.91 8.57 5.33
N TYR A 59 4.75 7.73 4.31
CA TYR A 59 3.51 7.60 3.56
C TYR A 59 2.59 6.55 4.18
N PRO A 60 1.28 6.62 3.94
CA PRO A 60 0.33 5.62 4.42
C PRO A 60 0.72 4.19 4.00
N PRO A 61 0.33 3.18 4.80
CA PRO A 61 0.65 1.79 4.51
C PRO A 61 0.02 1.33 3.19
N ALA A 62 0.80 0.59 2.42
CA ALA A 62 0.42 -0.10 1.21
C ALA A 62 0.39 -1.61 1.46
N VAL A 63 -0.61 -2.31 0.94
CA VAL A 63 -0.72 -3.77 1.08
C VAL A 63 -0.28 -4.45 -0.21
N VAL A 64 0.57 -5.46 -0.12
CA VAL A 64 0.96 -6.30 -1.26
C VAL A 64 -0.22 -7.17 -1.65
N VAL A 65 -0.72 -7.03 -2.87
CA VAL A 65 -1.93 -7.74 -3.35
C VAL A 65 -1.65 -8.80 -4.39
N SER A 66 -0.40 -8.95 -4.85
CA SER A 66 0.00 -9.98 -5.81
C SER A 66 1.09 -10.89 -5.27
N ASP A 67 1.21 -12.06 -5.90
CA ASP A 67 2.41 -12.89 -5.82
C ASP A 67 3.57 -12.22 -6.59
N PRO A 68 4.84 -12.59 -6.30
CA PRO A 68 5.99 -12.07 -7.03
C PRO A 68 5.94 -12.48 -8.51
N MET A 69 5.96 -11.48 -9.39
CA MET A 69 6.05 -11.68 -10.84
C MET A 69 7.48 -11.44 -11.31
N LYS A 70 8.14 -12.47 -11.83
CA LYS A 70 9.51 -12.34 -12.37
C LYS A 70 9.50 -11.43 -13.60
N ILE A 71 10.38 -10.44 -13.63
CA ILE A 71 10.55 -9.57 -14.79
C ILE A 71 11.56 -10.24 -15.75
N PRO A 72 11.15 -10.57 -16.99
CA PRO A 72 12.06 -11.18 -17.96
C PRO A 72 13.30 -10.33 -18.20
N ARG A 73 14.45 -11.00 -18.41
CA ARG A 73 15.74 -10.36 -18.76
C ARG A 73 16.23 -9.29 -17.77
N SER A 74 15.73 -9.29 -16.54
CA SER A 74 16.01 -8.25 -15.53
C SER A 74 16.86 -8.75 -14.35
N GLY A 75 17.75 -9.72 -14.58
CA GLY A 75 18.73 -10.16 -13.57
C GLY A 75 18.14 -10.76 -12.28
N GLY A 76 16.88 -11.20 -12.29
CA GLY A 76 16.19 -11.72 -11.10
C GLY A 76 15.27 -10.70 -10.42
N ALA A 77 15.08 -9.51 -10.99
CA ALA A 77 14.11 -8.54 -10.51
C ALA A 77 12.68 -9.11 -10.52
N VAL A 78 11.89 -8.70 -9.53
CA VAL A 78 10.51 -9.10 -9.34
C VAL A 78 9.62 -7.87 -9.22
N LEU A 79 8.39 -8.00 -9.73
CA LEU A 79 7.33 -7.01 -9.64
C LEU A 79 6.25 -7.50 -8.67
N TYR A 80 5.77 -6.59 -7.85
CA TYR A 80 4.59 -6.76 -7.01
C TYR A 80 3.59 -5.65 -7.32
N PHE A 81 2.31 -5.95 -7.16
CA PHE A 81 1.27 -4.92 -7.09
C PHE A 81 0.92 -4.61 -5.65
N LEU A 82 0.79 -3.32 -5.37
CA LEU A 82 0.45 -2.75 -4.08
C LEU A 82 -0.91 -2.07 -4.16
N ARG A 83 -1.71 -2.20 -3.12
CA ARG A 83 -2.90 -1.39 -2.90
C ARG A 83 -2.57 -0.32 -1.87
N ILE A 84 -2.60 0.93 -2.29
CA ILE A 84 -2.28 2.11 -1.47
C ILE A 84 -3.56 2.84 -1.11
N ARG A 85 -3.67 3.32 0.13
CA ARG A 85 -4.72 4.27 0.54
C ARG A 85 -4.32 5.68 0.18
N THR A 86 -5.06 6.30 -0.75
CA THR A 86 -4.79 7.67 -1.23
C THR A 86 -5.61 8.73 -0.51
N ASP A 87 -6.50 8.30 0.38
CA ASP A 87 -7.30 9.16 1.23
C ASP A 87 -6.62 9.50 2.56
N LEU A 88 -5.49 8.86 2.87
CA LEU A 88 -4.70 9.12 4.07
C LEU A 88 -3.54 10.09 3.77
N PRO A 89 -3.27 11.08 4.64
CA PRO A 89 -2.14 11.99 4.46
C PRO A 89 -0.82 11.32 4.86
N PRO A 90 0.32 11.71 4.24
CA PRO A 90 1.63 11.40 4.77
C PRO A 90 1.86 12.13 6.11
N LEU A 91 2.71 11.57 6.96
CA LEU A 91 3.08 12.14 8.25
C LEU A 91 4.57 12.53 8.26
N PRO A 92 4.97 13.56 9.02
CA PRO A 92 6.39 13.85 9.22
C PRO A 92 7.08 12.66 9.88
N LEU A 93 8.22 12.23 9.34
CA LEU A 93 8.92 11.03 9.83
C LEU A 93 9.30 11.17 11.32
N THR A 94 9.76 12.36 11.71
CA THR A 94 10.14 12.68 13.10
C THR A 94 8.98 12.53 14.07
N ASP A 95 7.77 12.90 13.65
CA ASP A 95 6.58 12.82 14.48
C ASP A 95 6.11 11.37 14.60
N ALA A 96 6.21 10.60 13.53
CA ALA A 96 5.95 9.16 13.55
C ALA A 96 6.93 8.41 14.45
N GLU A 97 8.25 8.66 14.34
CA GLU A 97 9.26 8.04 15.21
C GLU A 97 9.06 8.42 16.69
N ARG A 98 8.68 9.68 16.97
CA ARG A 98 8.33 10.13 18.33
C ARG A 98 7.09 9.40 18.84
N ALA A 99 6.01 9.36 18.07
CA ALA A 99 4.77 8.67 18.46
C ALA A 99 5.01 7.18 18.75
N LEU A 100 5.82 6.49 17.94
CA LEU A 100 6.21 5.10 18.21
C LEU A 100 7.02 4.96 19.50
N THR A 101 7.91 5.92 19.79
CA THR A 101 8.68 5.95 21.03
C THR A 101 7.75 6.11 22.24
N ASP A 102 6.80 7.04 22.17
CA ASP A 102 5.81 7.30 23.23
C ASP A 102 4.88 6.09 23.46
N LEU A 103 4.61 5.31 22.41
CA LEU A 103 3.89 4.03 22.47
C LEU A 103 4.73 2.86 23.02
N GLY A 104 5.97 3.11 23.45
CA GLY A 104 6.84 2.10 24.06
C GLY A 104 7.70 1.32 23.07
N HIS A 105 7.93 1.85 21.86
CA HIS A 105 8.82 1.27 20.86
C HIS A 105 10.07 2.13 20.60
N PRO A 106 10.91 2.39 21.62
CA PRO A 106 12.11 3.20 21.47
C PRO A 106 13.08 2.55 20.48
N GLY A 107 13.65 3.37 19.58
CA GLY A 107 14.61 2.90 18.57
C GLY A 107 13.99 2.33 17.29
N SER A 108 12.67 2.44 17.12
CA SER A 108 11.97 2.10 15.87
C SER A 108 12.26 3.12 14.77
N ARG A 109 13.49 3.11 14.25
CA ARG A 109 13.90 3.98 13.15
C ARG A 109 13.25 3.50 11.86
N LEU A 110 12.35 4.30 11.32
CA LEU A 110 11.61 4.02 10.10
C LEU A 110 12.51 4.43 8.92
N ARG A 111 13.35 3.51 8.45
CA ARG A 111 14.26 3.69 7.32
C ARG A 111 13.78 2.87 6.13
N THR A 112 14.27 3.22 4.94
CA THR A 112 13.89 2.60 3.66
C THR A 112 14.09 1.08 3.61
N ASP A 113 14.96 0.52 4.44
CA ASP A 113 15.32 -0.90 4.52
C ASP A 113 14.70 -1.65 5.72
N HIS A 114 13.81 -1.00 6.49
CA HIS A 114 13.29 -1.56 7.73
C HIS A 114 12.15 -2.57 7.51
N TYR A 115 12.26 -3.77 8.10
CA TYR A 115 11.20 -4.77 8.13
C TYR A 115 10.57 -4.89 9.53
N VAL A 116 9.32 -4.45 9.67
CA VAL A 116 8.57 -4.58 10.93
C VAL A 116 7.95 -5.98 11.04
N ARG A 117 8.61 -6.86 11.78
CA ARG A 117 8.09 -8.22 12.06
C ARG A 117 7.29 -8.32 13.36
N SER A 118 7.52 -7.40 14.30
CA SER A 118 6.83 -7.42 15.59
C SER A 118 5.35 -7.06 15.41
N PRO A 119 4.41 -7.91 15.86
CA PRO A 119 2.97 -7.61 15.75
C PRO A 119 2.57 -6.34 16.49
N THR A 120 3.19 -6.06 17.65
CA THR A 120 2.89 -4.88 18.47
C THR A 120 3.35 -3.60 17.78
N LEU A 121 4.58 -3.58 17.27
CA LEU A 121 5.11 -2.45 16.50
C LEU A 121 4.31 -2.23 15.23
N ARG A 122 3.87 -3.30 14.55
CA ARG A 122 3.00 -3.20 13.37
C ARG A 122 1.68 -2.52 13.72
N THR A 123 1.03 -2.91 14.82
CA THR A 123 -0.21 -2.28 15.28
C THR A 123 0.02 -0.81 15.63
N ALA A 124 1.09 -0.49 16.35
CA ALA A 124 1.44 0.90 16.67
C ALA A 124 1.66 1.75 15.41
N LEU A 125 2.33 1.20 14.40
CA LEU A 125 2.59 1.86 13.12
C LEU A 125 1.28 2.11 12.34
N LEU A 126 0.38 1.12 12.28
CA LEU A 126 -0.93 1.26 11.63
C LEU A 126 -1.82 2.28 12.36
N GLY A 127 -1.75 2.31 13.69
CA GLY A 127 -2.48 3.25 14.53
C GLY A 127 -2.13 4.73 14.28
N LEU A 128 -0.98 5.04 13.66
CA LEU A 128 -0.66 6.41 13.23
C LEU A 128 -1.70 7.00 12.25
N TRP A 129 -2.42 6.12 11.53
CA TRP A 129 -3.49 6.48 10.60
C TRP A 129 -4.88 5.96 11.02
N ASP A 130 -5.04 5.56 12.29
CA ASP A 130 -6.30 5.00 12.83
C ASP A 130 -6.78 3.74 12.07
N LEU A 131 -5.86 2.79 11.83
CA LEU A 131 -6.08 1.53 11.10
C LEU A 131 -5.99 0.27 11.97
#